data_AF-A0A2T3G7F0-F1
#
_entry.id   AF-A0A2T3G7F0-F1
#
_cell.length_a   1.000
_cell.length_b   1.000
_cell.length_c   1.000
_cell.angle_alpha   90.00
_cell.angle_beta   90.00
_cell.angle_gamma   90.00
#
_symmetry.space_group_name_H-M   'P 1'
#
loop_
_entity.id
_entity.type
_entity.pdbx_description
1 polymer ?
#
loop_
_entity_poly.entity_id
_entity_poly.type
_entity_poly.pdbx_seq_one_letter_code
_entity_poly.pdbx_strand_id
1 'polypeptide(L)'
;KENWQRAKMTALGLPDFGPVQNNISYNATKGVTRGIHAEPWDKYISIASGEIFGAWVDLRPGDSFGQVYTTRLDPSRAIYVPRGVGNSFQA
;
A
#
# COMPACT_ATOMS: atom_id res chain seq x y z
N LYS A 1 16.65 -5.69 -0.42
CA LYS A 1 15.82 -4.47 -0.39
C LYS A 1 15.58 -4.10 1.07
N GLU A 2 15.91 -2.88 1.48
CA GLU A 2 15.49 -2.35 2.79
C GLU A 2 14.07 -1.76 2.60
N ASN A 3 13.05 -2.39 3.20
CA ASN A 3 11.66 -1.95 3.00
C ASN A 3 11.30 -0.75 3.88
N TRP A 4 11.72 -0.74 5.14
CA TRP A 4 11.46 0.35 6.09
C TRP A 4 12.69 0.63 6.94
N GLN A 5 13.02 1.91 7.07
CA GLN A 5 14.04 2.40 8.00
C GLN A 5 13.46 3.67 8.63
N ARG A 6 13.26 3.66 9.95
CA ARG A 6 12.48 4.70 10.65
C ARG A 6 13.02 6.10 10.37
N ALA A 7 14.31 6.35 10.63
CA ALA A 7 14.92 7.67 10.50
C ALA A 7 14.85 8.22 9.07
N LYS A 8 15.06 7.37 8.05
CA LYS A 8 14.99 7.73 6.64
C LYS A 8 13.56 8.09 6.25
N MET A 9 12.59 7.27 6.65
CA MET A 9 11.19 7.45 6.25
C MET A 9 10.56 8.65 6.94
N THR A 10 10.83 8.86 8.23
CA THR A 10 10.34 10.05 8.95
C THR A 10 11.00 11.33 8.44
N ALA A 11 12.30 11.29 8.07
CA ALA A 11 12.97 12.42 7.43
C ALA A 11 12.37 12.76 6.04
N LEU A 12 11.76 11.80 5.35
CA LEU A 12 11.03 12.00 4.10
C LEU A 12 9.57 12.46 4.31
N GLY A 13 9.13 12.63 5.55
CA GLY A 13 7.79 13.12 5.89
C GLY A 13 6.73 12.03 6.07
N LEU A 14 7.09 10.74 6.04
CA LEU A 14 6.15 9.70 6.46
C LEU A 14 5.91 9.78 7.97
N PRO A 15 4.68 9.46 8.44
CA PRO A 15 4.42 9.30 9.87
C PRO A 15 5.39 8.29 10.50
N ASP A 16 5.64 8.41 11.80
CA ASP A 16 6.34 7.35 12.54
C ASP A 16 5.40 6.14 12.69
N PHE A 17 5.29 5.37 11.60
CA PHE A 17 4.35 4.28 11.40
C PHE A 17 4.56 3.12 12.38
N GLY A 18 5.81 2.89 12.82
CA GLY A 18 6.16 1.82 13.76
C GLY A 18 5.63 0.44 13.35
N PRO A 19 6.15 -0.21 12.29
CA PRO A 19 5.64 -1.50 11.82
C PRO A 19 5.64 -2.57 12.93
N VAL A 20 4.46 -3.11 13.25
CA VAL A 20 4.28 -4.20 14.24
C VAL A 20 4.02 -5.56 13.60
N GLN A 21 3.70 -5.59 12.31
CA GLN A 21 3.47 -6.81 11.53
C GLN A 21 4.03 -6.64 10.12
N ASN A 22 4.58 -7.72 9.56
CA ASN A 22 5.06 -7.78 8.19
C ASN A 22 4.46 -9.01 7.50
N ASN A 23 3.85 -8.80 6.33
CA ASN A 23 3.20 -9.84 5.54
C ASN A 23 3.84 -9.92 4.16
N ILE A 24 3.89 -11.13 3.60
CA ILE A 24 4.30 -11.37 2.22
C ILE A 24 3.17 -12.11 1.53
N SER A 25 2.75 -11.62 0.36
CA SER A 25 1.84 -12.32 -0.54
C SER A 25 2.57 -12.66 -1.84
N TYR A 26 2.38 -13.89 -2.32
CA TYR A 26 2.85 -14.33 -3.62
C TYR A 26 1.64 -14.75 -4.48
N ASN A 27 1.62 -14.34 -5.74
CA ASN A 27 0.60 -14.73 -6.70
C ASN A 27 1.29 -15.46 -7.85
N ALA A 28 0.96 -16.75 -8.03
CA ALA A 28 1.56 -17.59 -9.05
C ALA A 28 1.04 -17.30 -10.47
N THR A 29 -0.08 -16.57 -10.58
CA THR A 29 -0.78 -16.33 -11.84
C THR A 29 -1.07 -14.85 -12.00
N LYS A 30 -0.79 -14.33 -13.19
CA LYS A 30 -1.15 -12.97 -13.59
C LYS A 30 -2.67 -12.82 -13.59
N GLY A 31 -3.17 -11.69 -13.11
CA GLY A 31 -4.59 -11.34 -13.03
C GLY A 31 -5.23 -11.60 -11.67
N VAL A 32 -4.53 -12.24 -10.72
CA VAL A 32 -5.05 -12.42 -9.35
C VAL A 32 -5.32 -11.04 -8.74
N THR A 33 -6.58 -10.80 -8.39
CA THR A 33 -7.05 -9.53 -7.86
C THR A 33 -7.45 -9.69 -6.40
N ARG A 34 -6.99 -8.78 -5.54
CA ARG A 34 -7.24 -8.78 -4.09
C ARG A 34 -7.67 -7.40 -3.64
N GLY A 35 -8.75 -7.32 -2.85
CA GLY A 35 -9.31 -6.07 -2.34
C GLY A 35 -10.75 -5.82 -2.80
N ILE A 36 -11.33 -4.66 -2.51
CA ILE A 36 -10.74 -3.53 -1.75
C ILE A 36 -10.85 -3.81 -0.25
N HIS A 37 -9.70 -3.93 0.44
CA HIS A 37 -9.67 -4.15 1.89
C HIS A 37 -9.43 -2.82 2.62
N ALA A 38 -10.22 -2.53 3.65
CA ALA A 38 -10.10 -1.32 4.46
C ALA A 38 -9.82 -1.71 5.92
N GLU A 39 -8.54 -1.93 6.24
CA GLU A 39 -8.15 -2.32 7.59
C GLU A 39 -8.03 -1.11 8.53
N PRO A 40 -8.27 -1.30 9.85
CA PRO A 40 -8.21 -0.22 10.84
C PRO A 40 -6.77 0.18 11.23
N TRP A 41 -5.78 -0.02 10.36
CA TRP A 41 -4.36 0.32 10.55
C TRP A 41 -3.72 0.84 9.26
N ASP A 42 -2.61 1.55 9.38
CA ASP A 42 -1.84 1.98 8.21
C ASP A 42 -1.02 0.83 7.61
N LYS A 43 -0.66 0.94 6.33
CA LYS A 43 0.22 -0.02 5.66
C LYS A 43 1.33 0.70 4.93
N TYR A 44 2.48 0.03 4.83
CA TYR A 44 3.52 0.38 3.88
C TYR A 44 3.72 -0.81 2.93
N ILE A 45 3.40 -0.61 1.65
CA ILE A 45 3.37 -1.67 0.64
C ILE A 45 4.48 -1.42 -0.36
N SER A 46 5.29 -2.45 -0.59
CA SER A 46 6.35 -2.42 -1.60
C SER A 46 6.43 -3.75 -2.32
N ILE A 47 6.84 -3.73 -3.59
CA ILE A 47 6.93 -4.93 -4.41
C ILE A 47 8.33 -5.52 -4.32
N ALA A 48 8.42 -6.83 -4.09
CA ALA A 48 9.68 -7.55 -4.04
C ALA A 48 10.16 -7.99 -5.44
N SER A 49 9.22 -8.42 -6.30
CA SER A 49 9.48 -8.86 -7.67
C SER A 49 8.23 -8.67 -8.53
N GLY A 50 8.42 -8.46 -9.84
CA GLY A 50 7.35 -8.22 -10.80
C GLY A 50 6.75 -6.81 -10.69
N GLU A 51 5.50 -6.67 -11.08
CA GLU A 51 4.73 -5.42 -11.04
C GLU A 51 3.28 -5.73 -10.64
N ILE A 52 2.61 -4.79 -10.00
CA ILE A 52 1.15 -4.82 -9.80
C ILE A 52 0.49 -3.59 -10.41
N PHE A 53 -0.78 -3.71 -10.80
CA PHE A 53 -1.68 -2.56 -10.88
C PHE A 53 -2.41 -2.42 -9.55
N GLY A 54 -2.21 -1.31 -8.85
CA GLY A 54 -2.84 -1.03 -7.57
C GLY A 54 -3.94 0.02 -7.68
N ALA A 55 -4.97 -0.13 -6.85
CA ALA A 55 -6.02 0.87 -6.67
C ALA A 55 -6.28 1.10 -5.17
N TRP A 56 -6.31 2.36 -4.79
CA TRP A 56 -6.56 2.83 -3.42
C TRP A 56 -7.76 3.75 -3.40
N VAL A 57 -8.73 3.43 -2.57
CA VAL A 57 -10.00 4.17 -2.47
C VAL A 57 -10.05 4.87 -1.13
N ASP A 58 -10.23 6.18 -1.12
CA ASP A 58 -10.44 6.91 0.12
C ASP A 58 -11.84 6.61 0.67
N LEU A 59 -11.91 5.88 1.77
CA LEU A 59 -13.17 5.52 2.43
C LEU A 59 -13.37 6.32 3.73
N ARG A 60 -12.52 7.33 3.97
CA ARG A 60 -12.65 8.21 5.13
C ARG A 60 -13.84 9.16 4.91
N PRO A 61 -14.63 9.49 5.95
CA PRO A 61 -15.67 10.50 5.83
C PRO A 61 -15.08 11.86 5.42
N GLY A 62 -15.70 12.53 4.46
CA GLY A 62 -15.29 13.85 3.97
C GLY A 62 -15.42 13.98 2.46
N ASP A 63 -14.97 15.11 1.94
CA ASP A 63 -15.14 15.48 0.52
C ASP A 63 -14.37 14.57 -0.45
N SER A 64 -13.37 13.85 0.04
CA SER A 64 -12.60 12.87 -0.73
C SER A 64 -13.17 11.46 -0.69
N PHE A 65 -14.29 11.22 0.01
CA PHE A 65 -14.90 9.89 0.07
C PHE A 65 -15.21 9.37 -1.34
N GLY A 66 -14.75 8.14 -1.62
CA GLY A 66 -14.90 7.48 -2.90
C GLY A 66 -13.87 7.88 -3.96
N GLN A 67 -12.96 8.82 -3.67
CA GLN A 67 -11.86 9.13 -4.59
C GLN A 67 -10.95 7.92 -4.75
N VAL A 68 -10.51 7.68 -6.00
CA VAL A 68 -9.67 6.54 -6.35
C VAL A 68 -8.34 7.04 -6.88
N TYR A 69 -7.25 6.55 -6.30
CA TYR A 69 -5.92 6.63 -6.87
C TYR A 69 -5.53 5.28 -7.44
N THR A 70 -4.98 5.26 -8.66
CA THR A 70 -4.48 4.04 -9.30
C THR A 70 -3.09 4.27 -9.84
N THR A 71 -2.21 3.27 -9.70
CA THR A 71 -0.90 3.31 -10.34
C THR A 71 -0.31 1.92 -10.49
N ARG A 72 0.73 1.81 -11.33
CA ARG A 72 1.58 0.62 -11.38
C ARG A 72 2.69 0.75 -10.34
N LEU A 73 2.91 -0.32 -9.59
CA LEU A 73 4.01 -0.41 -8.64
C LEU A 73 4.92 -1.56 -9.03
N ASP A 74 6.20 -1.22 -9.21
CA ASP A 74 7.32 -2.12 -9.41
C ASP A 74 8.26 -2.02 -8.17
N PRO A 75 9.37 -2.78 -8.11
CA PRO A 75 10.23 -2.80 -6.93
C PRO A 75 10.93 -1.47 -6.61
N SER A 76 10.93 -0.48 -7.51
CA SER A 76 11.58 0.83 -7.32
C SER A 76 10.81 1.79 -6.42
N ARG A 77 9.52 1.52 -6.17
CA ARG A 77 8.63 2.40 -5.39
C ARG A 77 7.87 1.62 -4.33
N ALA A 78 7.29 2.37 -3.41
CA ALA A 78 6.41 1.88 -2.37
C ALA A 78 5.26 2.87 -2.20
N ILE A 79 4.21 2.43 -1.53
CA ILE A 79 3.07 3.27 -1.17
C ILE A 79 2.77 3.13 0.30
N TYR A 80 2.53 4.27 0.95
CA TYR A 80 1.98 4.31 2.29
C TYR A 80 0.46 4.49 2.18
N VAL A 81 -0.28 3.62 2.85
CA VAL A 81 -1.74 3.58 2.85
C VAL A 81 -2.22 3.93 4.24
N PRO A 82 -2.77 5.13 4.46
CA PRO A 82 -3.34 5.51 5.74
C PRO A 82 -4.57 4.66 6.09
N ARG A 83 -4.81 4.47 7.38
CA ARG A 83 -6.03 3.88 7.93
C ARG A 83 -7.26 4.53 7.32
N GLY A 84 -8.21 3.72 6.90
CA GLY A 84 -9.44 4.17 6.25
C GLY A 84 -9.32 4.37 4.73
N VAL A 85 -8.13 4.18 4.14
CA VAL A 85 -7.98 4.04 2.70
C VAL A 85 -8.03 2.55 2.35
N GLY A 86 -8.98 2.18 1.48
CA GLY A 86 -9.12 0.83 0.98
C GLY A 86 -7.98 0.48 0.01
N ASN A 87 -7.31 -0.64 0.21
CA ASN A 87 -6.20 -1.12 -0.59
C ASN A 87 -6.61 -2.29 -1.48
N SER A 88 -6.22 -2.25 -2.75
CA SER A 88 -6.37 -3.37 -3.69
C SER A 88 -5.23 -3.44 -4.70
N PHE A 89 -5.02 -4.62 -5.27
CA PHE A 89 -4.10 -4.80 -6.39
C PHE A 89 -4.50 -5.97 -7.29
N GLN A 90 -4.00 -5.93 -8.52
CA GLN A 90 -3.95 -7.04 -9.46
C GLN A 90 -2.49 -7.36 -9.79
N ALA A 91 -2.13 -8.64 -9.66
CA ALA A 91 -0.79 -9.19 -10.00
C ALA A 91 -0.63 -9.51 -11.50
#